data_AF-A0A9K3D634-F1
#
_entry.id   AF-A0A9K3D634-F1
#
_cell.length_a   1.000
_cell.length_b   1.000
_cell.length_c   1.000
_cell.angle_alpha   90.00
_cell.angle_beta   90.00
_cell.angle_gamma   90.00
#
_symmetry.space_group_name_H-M   'P 1'
#
loop_
_entity.id
_entity.type
_entity.pdbx_description
1 polymer ?
#
loop_
_entity_poly.entity_id
_entity_poly.type
_entity_poly.pdbx_seq_one_letter_code
_entity_poly.pdbx_strand_id
1 'polypeptide(L)'
;SPPEIKRLYRRFMKLDKQRTGQVNVDSLTMIPELGMNPLANRVLEVLDENNDELINFKDFLLALSVFHSDASKAEKLAFAFKIYDVDNDGAIGEDDLMVILSELVGQSLSHHQLVQLVAKTIRESDVDKDGMLSLEEFT
;
A
#
# COMPACT_ATOMS: atom_id res chain seq x y z
N SER A 1 -6.27 -11.58 15.63
CA SER A 1 -7.02 -12.46 16.57
C SER A 1 -8.55 -12.46 16.33
N PRO A 2 -9.33 -13.46 16.79
CA PRO A 2 -10.79 -13.53 16.56
C PRO A 2 -11.61 -12.33 17.07
N PRO A 3 -11.30 -11.71 18.24
CA PRO A 3 -11.98 -10.50 18.69
C PRO A 3 -11.75 -9.28 17.78
N GLU A 4 -10.55 -9.15 17.22
CA GLU A 4 -10.19 -8.06 16.30
C GLU A 4 -10.94 -8.20 14.97
N ILE A 5 -11.00 -9.41 14.42
CA ILE A 5 -11.77 -9.70 13.20
C ILE A 5 -13.25 -9.32 13.39
N LYS A 6 -13.84 -9.65 14.54
CA LYS A 6 -15.23 -9.25 14.86
C LYS A 6 -15.39 -7.73 15.00
N ARG A 7 -14.38 -7.01 15.50
CA ARG A 7 -14.40 -5.55 15.60
C ARG A 7 -14.31 -4.89 14.22
N LEU A 8 -13.41 -5.39 13.37
CA LEU A 8 -13.23 -4.94 11.99
C LEU A 8 -14.47 -5.21 11.14
N TYR A 9 -15.05 -6.41 11.23
CA TYR A 9 -16.30 -6.74 10.55
C TYR A 9 -17.44 -5.81 10.95
N ARG A 10 -17.57 -5.49 12.25
CA ARG A 10 -18.57 -4.52 12.72
C ARG A 10 -18.35 -3.11 12.18
N ARG A 11 -17.10 -2.69 11.92
CA ARG A 11 -16.81 -1.40 11.29
C ARG A 11 -17.12 -1.45 9.79
N PHE A 12 -16.71 -2.50 9.10
CA PHE A 12 -17.02 -2.73 7.70
C PHE A 12 -18.54 -2.69 7.44
N MET A 13 -19.33 -3.40 8.25
CA MET A 13 -20.80 -3.39 8.17
C MET A 13 -21.44 -2.02 8.45
N LYS A 14 -20.76 -1.11 9.15
CA LYS A 14 -21.25 0.27 9.32
C LYS A 14 -20.98 1.14 8.09
N LEU A 15 -19.93 0.83 7.34
CA LEU A 15 -19.59 1.49 6.08
C LEU A 15 -20.47 0.96 4.94
N ASP A 16 -20.78 -0.34 4.93
CA ASP A 16 -21.73 -0.98 4.02
C ASP A 16 -23.19 -0.66 4.40
N LYS A 17 -23.60 0.58 4.13
CA LYS A 17 -24.97 1.07 4.42
C LYS A 17 -26.04 0.30 3.65
N GLN A 18 -25.70 -0.18 2.45
CA GLN A 18 -26.64 -0.83 1.53
C GLN A 18 -26.70 -2.35 1.73
N ARG A 19 -25.82 -2.92 2.57
CA ARG A 19 -25.69 -4.36 2.83
C ARG A 19 -25.37 -5.16 1.57
N THR A 20 -24.55 -4.60 0.69
CA THR A 20 -24.10 -5.25 -0.55
C THR A 20 -22.98 -6.26 -0.29
N GLY A 21 -22.33 -6.20 0.88
CA GLY A 21 -21.12 -6.95 1.20
C GLY A 21 -19.84 -6.28 0.68
N GLN A 22 -19.97 -5.11 0.06
CA GLN A 22 -18.88 -4.31 -0.49
C GLN A 22 -18.97 -2.88 0.02
N VAL A 23 -17.82 -2.20 0.12
CA VAL A 23 -17.74 -0.79 0.48
C VAL A 23 -16.88 -0.07 -0.55
N ASN A 24 -17.24 1.18 -0.84
CA ASN A 24 -16.40 1.99 -1.70
C ASN A 24 -15.06 2.27 -1.02
N VAL A 25 -13.99 2.28 -1.81
CA VAL A 25 -12.61 2.55 -1.37
C VAL A 25 -12.52 3.81 -0.49
N ASP A 26 -13.16 4.91 -0.89
CA ASP A 26 -13.15 6.17 -0.12
C ASP A 26 -13.76 6.02 1.27
N SER A 27 -14.73 5.11 1.43
CA SER A 27 -15.36 4.87 2.73
C SER A 27 -14.39 4.23 3.73
N LEU A 28 -13.35 3.53 3.25
CA LEU A 28 -12.32 2.94 4.10
C LEU A 28 -11.36 3.99 4.66
N THR A 29 -11.19 5.14 4.02
CA THR A 29 -10.40 6.27 4.56
C THR A 29 -11.02 6.85 5.84
N MET A 30 -12.33 6.64 6.07
CA MET A 30 -13.02 7.03 7.32
C MET A 30 -12.58 6.19 8.53
N ILE A 31 -11.87 5.07 8.31
CA ILE A 31 -11.27 4.28 9.37
C ILE A 31 -10.02 5.04 9.83
N PRO A 32 -9.97 5.55 11.08
CA PRO A 32 -8.86 6.41 11.51
C PRO A 32 -7.48 5.79 11.32
N GLU A 33 -7.38 4.48 11.53
CA GLU A 33 -6.13 3.73 11.35
C GLU A 33 -5.64 3.72 9.89
N LEU A 34 -6.55 3.80 8.91
CA LEU A 34 -6.20 3.98 7.50
C LEU A 34 -6.05 5.46 7.15
N GLY A 35 -6.98 6.33 7.53
CA GLY A 35 -6.93 7.75 7.18
C GLY A 35 -5.72 8.53 7.73
N MET A 36 -4.99 7.98 8.71
CA MET A 36 -3.74 8.56 9.21
C MET A 36 -2.48 8.04 8.50
N ASN A 37 -2.60 7.00 7.67
CA ASN A 37 -1.48 6.43 6.93
C ASN A 37 -1.32 7.21 5.61
N PRO A 38 -0.15 7.84 5.34
CA PRO A 38 0.08 8.55 4.07
C PRO A 38 -0.09 7.67 2.84
N LEU A 39 0.21 6.37 2.95
CA LEU A 39 0.08 5.40 1.87
C LEU A 39 -1.28 4.70 1.85
N ALA A 40 -2.29 5.21 2.56
CA ALA A 40 -3.60 4.56 2.63
C ALA A 40 -4.23 4.39 1.26
N ASN A 41 -4.12 5.39 0.38
CA ASN A 41 -4.67 5.31 -0.97
C ASN A 41 -3.96 4.20 -1.76
N ARG A 42 -2.63 4.15 -1.72
CA ARG A 42 -1.84 3.06 -2.33
C ARG A 42 -2.23 1.69 -1.81
N VAL A 43 -2.40 1.55 -0.49
CA VAL A 43 -2.87 0.30 0.13
C VAL A 43 -4.23 -0.08 -0.44
N LEU A 44 -5.16 0.86 -0.57
CA LEU A 44 -6.50 0.58 -1.06
C LEU A 44 -6.53 0.23 -2.54
N GLU A 45 -5.72 0.89 -3.36
CA GLU A 45 -5.54 0.55 -4.78
C GLU A 45 -5.01 -0.88 -4.95
N VAL A 46 -4.04 -1.30 -4.14
CA VAL A 46 -3.52 -2.68 -4.15
C VAL A 46 -4.58 -3.72 -3.76
N LEU A 47 -5.61 -3.33 -3.00
CA LEU A 47 -6.72 -4.23 -2.63
C LEU A 47 -7.81 -4.30 -3.70
N ASP A 48 -7.97 -3.24 -4.47
CA ASP A 48 -8.93 -3.14 -5.56
C ASP A 48 -8.32 -3.72 -6.85
N GLU A 49 -7.95 -5.00 -6.82
CA GLU A 49 -7.27 -5.67 -7.96
C GLU A 49 -8.09 -5.62 -9.26
N ASN A 50 -9.41 -5.47 -9.16
CA ASN A 50 -10.34 -5.36 -10.29
C ASN A 50 -10.69 -3.92 -10.70
N ASN A 51 -10.16 -2.91 -9.99
CA ASN A 51 -10.39 -1.49 -10.23
C ASN A 51 -11.88 -1.13 -10.36
N ASP A 52 -12.74 -1.73 -9.52
CA ASP A 52 -14.17 -1.42 -9.50
C ASP A 52 -14.55 -0.45 -8.37
N GLU A 53 -13.55 0.06 -7.65
CA GLU A 53 -13.67 0.93 -6.48
C GLU A 53 -14.45 0.28 -5.32
N LEU A 54 -14.63 -1.04 -5.32
CA LEU A 54 -15.44 -1.78 -4.35
C LEU A 54 -14.62 -2.84 -3.62
N ILE A 55 -14.33 -2.59 -2.36
CA ILE A 55 -13.62 -3.52 -1.49
C ILE A 55 -14.61 -4.43 -0.75
N ASN A 56 -14.43 -5.74 -0.86
CA ASN A 56 -15.18 -6.70 -0.04
C ASN A 56 -14.47 -6.96 1.30
N PHE A 57 -15.16 -7.63 2.24
CA PHE A 57 -14.58 -7.86 3.57
C PHE A 57 -13.33 -8.75 3.58
N LYS A 58 -13.18 -9.65 2.60
CA LYS A 58 -12.00 -10.50 2.45
C LYS A 58 -10.80 -9.66 2.02
N ASP A 59 -10.94 -8.78 1.03
CA ASP A 59 -9.84 -7.93 0.58
C ASP A 59 -9.43 -6.95 1.69
N PHE A 60 -10.42 -6.38 2.40
CA PHE A 60 -10.16 -5.58 3.60
C PHE A 60 -9.40 -6.33 4.69
N LEU A 61 -9.71 -7.61 4.92
CA LEU A 61 -8.95 -8.45 5.86
C LEU A 61 -7.56 -8.77 5.34
N LEU A 62 -7.39 -9.00 4.03
CA LEU A 62 -6.09 -9.26 3.41
C LEU A 62 -5.13 -8.10 3.69
N ALA A 63 -5.59 -6.86 3.47
CA ALA A 63 -4.83 -5.65 3.75
C ALA A 63 -4.31 -5.61 5.20
N LEU A 64 -5.21 -5.86 6.14
CA LEU A 64 -4.91 -5.77 7.56
C LEU A 64 -4.10 -6.97 8.06
N SER A 65 -4.19 -8.11 7.38
CA SER A 65 -3.45 -9.31 7.74
C SER A 65 -1.95 -9.12 7.58
N VAL A 66 -1.51 -8.35 6.57
CA VAL A 66 -0.09 -8.04 6.36
C VAL A 66 0.47 -7.20 7.50
N PHE A 67 -0.34 -6.28 8.05
CA PHE A 67 0.05 -5.49 9.22
C PHE A 67 -0.01 -6.26 10.54
N HIS A 68 -0.50 -7.50 10.55
CA HIS A 68 -0.51 -8.34 11.75
C HIS A 68 0.92 -8.72 12.16
N SER A 69 1.15 -8.89 13.46
CA SER A 69 2.44 -9.30 14.01
C SER A 69 2.93 -10.61 13.41
N ASP A 70 1.99 -11.53 13.18
CA ASP A 70 2.27 -12.91 12.79
C ASP A 70 2.50 -13.09 11.28
N ALA A 71 2.25 -12.07 10.45
CA ALA A 71 2.58 -12.13 9.03
C ALA A 71 4.11 -12.20 8.85
N SER A 72 4.54 -13.12 7.98
CA SER A 72 5.96 -13.36 7.73
C SER A 72 6.65 -12.15 7.10
N LYS A 73 7.98 -12.06 7.22
CA LYS A 73 8.75 -11.00 6.57
C LYS A 73 8.49 -11.00 5.05
N ALA A 74 8.41 -12.18 4.43
CA ALA A 74 8.19 -12.32 3.00
C ALA A 74 6.81 -11.80 2.56
N GLU A 75 5.74 -12.11 3.30
CA GLU A 75 4.40 -11.58 2.98
C GLU A 75 4.34 -10.06 3.14
N LYS A 76 4.99 -9.51 4.16
CA LYS A 76 5.10 -8.06 4.37
C LYS A 76 5.88 -7.39 3.25
N LEU A 77 6.98 -8.01 2.83
CA LEU A 77 7.82 -7.50 1.75
C LEU A 77 7.09 -7.50 0.41
N ALA A 78 6.44 -8.61 0.05
CA ALA A 78 5.68 -8.72 -1.20
C ALA A 78 4.52 -7.72 -1.27
N PHE A 79 3.83 -7.50 -0.15
CA PHE A 79 2.77 -6.51 -0.10
C PHE A 79 3.31 -5.07 -0.14
N ALA A 80 4.40 -4.78 0.57
CA ALA A 80 5.06 -3.49 0.49
C ALA A 80 5.56 -3.20 -0.93
N PHE A 81 6.08 -4.21 -1.62
CA PHE A 81 6.48 -4.10 -3.02
C PHE A 81 5.31 -3.67 -3.91
N LYS A 82 4.15 -4.34 -3.80
CA LYS A 82 2.93 -3.94 -4.53
C LYS A 82 2.46 -2.52 -4.21
N ILE A 83 2.66 -2.04 -2.99
CA ILE A 83 2.31 -0.66 -2.63
C ILE A 83 3.22 0.34 -3.34
N TYR A 84 4.50 -0.02 -3.51
CA TYR A 84 5.52 0.81 -4.11
C TYR A 84 5.47 0.81 -5.64
N ASP A 85 5.17 -0.32 -6.26
CA ASP A 85 4.94 -0.47 -7.69
C ASP A 85 3.63 0.25 -8.08
N VAL A 86 3.73 1.49 -8.60
CA VAL A 86 2.56 2.35 -8.82
C VAL A 86 1.83 1.99 -10.10
N ASP A 87 2.56 1.66 -11.15
CA ASP A 87 2.03 1.32 -12.46
C ASP A 87 1.72 -0.17 -12.64
N ASN A 88 2.07 -1.01 -11.66
CA ASN A 88 1.85 -2.44 -11.62
C ASN A 88 2.60 -3.20 -12.73
N ASP A 89 3.78 -2.73 -13.12
CA ASP A 89 4.61 -3.40 -14.12
C ASP A 89 5.44 -4.57 -13.55
N GLY A 90 5.44 -4.73 -12.22
CA GLY A 90 6.17 -5.78 -11.50
C GLY A 90 7.59 -5.38 -11.10
N ALA A 91 7.98 -4.12 -11.31
CA ALA A 91 9.22 -3.51 -10.89
C ALA A 91 8.95 -2.17 -10.19
N ILE A 92 9.93 -1.64 -9.46
CA ILE A 92 9.84 -0.30 -8.86
C ILE A 92 10.84 0.60 -9.56
N GLY A 93 10.34 1.55 -10.35
CA GLY A 93 11.14 2.54 -11.07
C GLY A 93 11.35 3.86 -10.32
N GLU A 94 12.00 4.80 -11.03
CA GLU A 94 12.21 6.16 -10.54
C GLU A 94 10.89 6.89 -10.31
N ASP A 95 9.94 6.76 -11.24
CA ASP A 95 8.64 7.44 -11.15
C ASP A 95 7.80 6.91 -9.97
N ASP A 96 7.83 5.60 -9.72
CA ASP A 96 7.17 4.97 -8.57
C ASP A 96 7.72 5.51 -7.25
N LEU A 97 9.05 5.49 -7.10
CA LEU A 97 9.71 6.00 -5.90
C LEU A 97 9.46 7.49 -5.71
N MET A 98 9.40 8.27 -6.78
CA MET A 98 9.07 9.70 -6.73
C MET A 98 7.67 9.92 -6.15
N VAL A 99 6.66 9.17 -6.62
CA VAL A 99 5.29 9.25 -6.09
C VAL A 99 5.27 8.86 -4.62
N ILE A 100 5.77 7.67 -4.29
CA ILE A 100 5.69 7.10 -2.93
C ILE A 100 6.45 7.95 -1.92
N LEU A 101 7.68 8.37 -2.25
CA LEU A 101 8.46 9.18 -1.34
C LEU A 101 7.85 10.57 -1.19
N SER A 102 7.25 11.14 -2.23
CA SER A 102 6.54 12.43 -2.12
C SER A 102 5.35 12.37 -1.14
N GLU A 103 4.61 11.26 -1.13
CA GLU A 103 3.51 11.02 -0.18
C GLU A 103 4.01 10.84 1.26
N LEU A 104 5.15 10.13 1.43
CA LEU A 104 5.74 9.86 2.73
C LEU A 104 6.40 11.09 3.38
N VAL A 105 7.19 11.86 2.63
CA VAL A 105 7.90 13.02 3.17
C VAL A 105 7.07 14.31 3.12
N GLY A 106 6.02 14.34 2.30
CA GLY A 106 5.20 15.52 2.08
C GLY A 106 6.05 16.72 1.65
N GLN A 107 5.92 17.84 2.37
CA GLN A 107 6.67 19.08 2.09
C GLN A 107 8.03 19.16 2.81
N SER A 108 8.49 18.07 3.44
CA SER A 108 9.70 18.09 4.27
C SER A 108 11.00 18.16 3.46
N LEU A 109 10.95 17.75 2.19
CA LEU A 109 12.08 17.79 1.26
C LEU A 109 11.74 18.68 0.06
N SER A 110 12.74 19.41 -0.43
CA SER A 110 12.63 20.05 -1.75
C SER A 110 12.60 18.99 -2.86
N HIS A 111 11.99 19.33 -4.00
CA HIS A 111 11.95 18.44 -5.16
C HIS A 111 13.35 17.94 -5.57
N HIS A 112 14.36 18.81 -5.55
CA HIS A 112 15.74 18.42 -5.84
C HIS A 112 16.29 17.38 -4.84
N GLN A 113 16.00 17.53 -3.55
CA GLN A 113 16.43 16.55 -2.53
C GLN A 113 15.71 15.21 -2.70
N LEU A 114 14.43 15.24 -3.10
CA LEU A 114 13.66 14.04 -3.39
C LEU A 114 14.25 13.26 -4.58
N VAL A 115 14.55 13.95 -5.68
CA VAL A 115 15.21 13.36 -6.86
C VAL A 115 16.57 12.76 -6.48
N GLN A 116 17.36 13.46 -5.66
CA GLN A 116 18.65 12.91 -5.19
C GLN A 116 18.48 11.68 -4.30
N LEU A 117 17.44 11.63 -3.48
CA LEU A 117 17.14 10.47 -2.65
C LEU A 117 16.75 9.27 -3.52
N VAL A 118 15.87 9.47 -4.50
CA VAL A 118 15.43 8.40 -5.41
C VAL A 118 16.60 7.84 -6.22
N ALA A 119 17.38 8.72 -6.86
CA ALA A 119 18.55 8.32 -7.63
C ALA A 119 19.62 7.60 -6.78
N LYS A 120 19.69 7.92 -5.48
CA LYS A 120 20.55 7.22 -4.53
C LYS A 120 19.98 5.83 -4.19
N THR A 121 18.70 5.74 -3.88
CA THR A 121 18.01 4.48 -3.54
C THR A 121 18.15 3.45 -4.65
N ILE A 122 17.88 3.83 -5.91
CA ILE A 122 18.04 2.94 -7.07
C ILE A 122 19.50 2.50 -7.16
N ARG A 123 20.46 3.43 -7.23
CA ARG A 123 21.89 3.09 -7.36
C ARG A 123 22.42 2.13 -6.30
N GLU A 124 21.90 2.21 -5.07
CA GLU A 124 22.35 1.37 -3.96
C GLU A 124 21.69 -0.02 -3.94
N SER A 125 20.52 -0.16 -4.56
CA SER A 125 19.69 -1.38 -4.47
C SER A 125 19.61 -2.16 -5.78
N ASP A 126 19.74 -1.48 -6.92
CA ASP A 126 19.75 -2.04 -8.28
C ASP A 126 21.09 -2.77 -8.54
N VAL A 127 21.06 -4.10 -8.44
CA VAL A 127 22.23 -4.97 -8.55
C VAL A 127 22.53 -5.30 -10.00
N ASP A 128 21.49 -5.54 -10.80
CA ASP A 128 21.62 -5.97 -12.19
C ASP A 128 21.76 -4.80 -13.18
N LYS A 129 21.49 -3.57 -12.72
CA LYS A 129 21.63 -2.28 -13.41
C LYS A 129 20.62 -2.07 -14.53
N ASP A 130 19.42 -2.62 -14.39
CA ASP A 130 18.33 -2.36 -15.33
C ASP A 130 17.62 -1.01 -15.08
N GLY A 131 17.94 -0.35 -13.96
CA GLY A 131 17.38 0.95 -13.57
C GLY A 131 16.08 0.87 -12.79
N MET A 132 15.59 -0.34 -12.51
CA MET A 132 14.41 -0.64 -11.72
C MET A 132 14.80 -1.49 -10.51
N LEU A 133 13.87 -1.71 -9.58
CA LEU A 133 14.06 -2.64 -8.47
C LEU A 133 13.09 -3.81 -8.59
N SER A 134 13.64 -5.01 -8.71
CA SER A 134 12.89 -6.25 -8.60
C SER A 134 12.51 -6.56 -7.15
N LEU A 135 11.57 -7.50 -6.95
CA LEU A 135 11.21 -7.96 -5.60
C LEU A 135 12.42 -8.57 -4.87
N GLU A 136 13.34 -9.20 -5.60
CA GLU A 136 14.57 -9.74 -5.02
C GLU A 136 15.55 -8.67 -4.54
N GLU A 137 15.57 -7.50 -5.19
CA GLU A 137 16.42 -6.35 -4.83
C GLU A 137 15.79 -5.49 -3.73
N PHE A 138 14.46 -5.53 -3.61
CA PHE A 138 13.70 -4.89 -2.54
C PHE A 138 13.70 -5.74 -1.26
N THR A 139 14.52 -5.43 -0.23
CA THR A 139 14.77 -6.31 0.94
C THR A 139 14.62 -5.71 2.33
#